data_AF-A0A3S4IM65-F1
#
_entry.id   AF-A0A3S4IM65-F1
#
_cell.length_a   1.000
_cell.length_b   1.000
_cell.length_c   1.000
_cell.angle_alpha   90.00
_cell.angle_beta   90.00
_cell.angle_gamma   90.00
#
_symmetry.space_group_name_H-M   'P 1'
#
loop_
_entity.id
_entity.type
_entity.pdbx_description
1 polymer ?
#
loop_
_entity_poly.entity_id
_entity_poly.type
_entity_poly.pdbx_seq_one_letter_code
_entity_poly.pdbx_strand_id
1 'polypeptide(L)' 'MTVDTQTSITDITLVNDHGVPDDNLTNSTRPQFEITVPADVNSVQLSIDGGANWVERGAGY' A
#
# COMPACT_ATOMS: atom_id res chain seq x y z
N MET A 1 16.80 -25.77 -0.27
CA MET A 1 16.58 -24.31 -0.22
C MET A 1 15.16 -24.06 -0.71
N THR A 2 14.33 -23.43 0.10
CA THR A 2 13.00 -22.95 -0.31
C THR A 2 13.10 -21.45 -0.49
N VAL A 3 12.71 -20.96 -1.66
CA VAL A 3 12.51 -19.54 -1.90
C VAL A 3 11.06 -19.27 -1.51
N ASP A 4 10.85 -18.36 -0.56
CA ASP A 4 9.49 -17.89 -0.28
C ASP A 4 9.07 -16.97 -1.43
N THR A 5 7.95 -17.29 -2.08
CA THR A 5 7.40 -16.49 -3.18
C THR A 5 6.14 -15.75 -2.76
N GLN A 6 5.71 -15.92 -1.51
CA GLN A 6 4.50 -15.32 -0.98
C GLN A 6 4.84 -14.54 0.29
N THR A 7 4.38 -13.31 0.35
CA THR A 7 4.49 -12.45 1.52
C THR A 7 3.09 -11.99 1.92
N SER A 8 2.87 -11.75 3.21
CA SER A 8 1.61 -11.18 3.70
C SER A 8 1.81 -9.72 4.07
N ILE A 9 0.92 -8.85 3.60
CA ILE A 9 0.83 -7.47 4.09
C ILE A 9 -0.08 -7.52 5.32
N THR A 10 0.42 -7.05 6.45
CA THR A 10 -0.36 -7.07 7.70
C THR A 10 -1.39 -5.96 7.72
N ASP A 11 -1.01 -4.75 7.27
CA ASP A 11 -1.83 -3.56 7.35
C ASP A 11 -1.53 -2.57 6.21
N ILE A 12 -2.58 -1.90 5.74
CA ILE A 12 -2.51 -0.72 4.88
C ILE A 12 -3.30 0.38 5.60
N THR A 13 -2.64 1.47 5.96
CA THR A 13 -3.27 2.57 6.71
C THR A 13 -3.33 3.82 5.86
N LEU A 14 -4.51 4.44 5.77
CA LEU A 14 -4.65 5.81 5.26
C LEU A 14 -4.29 6.77 6.40
N VAL A 15 -3.13 7.42 6.29
CA VAL A 15 -2.60 8.23 7.41
C VAL A 15 -3.08 9.69 7.40
N ASN A 16 -3.77 10.10 6.34
CA ASN A 16 -4.23 11.47 6.15
C ASN A 16 -5.70 11.54 5.74
N ASP A 17 -6.57 10.88 6.53
CA ASP A 17 -7.99 10.98 6.29
C ASP A 17 -8.57 12.32 6.77
N HIS A 18 -9.19 13.02 5.84
CA HIS A 18 -9.83 14.32 6.06
C HIS A 18 -11.32 14.30 5.63
N GLY A 19 -11.87 13.12 5.30
CA GLY A 19 -13.25 12.91 4.85
C GLY A 19 -14.32 13.01 5.94
N VAL A 20 -15.50 12.43 5.66
CA VAL A 20 -16.60 12.34 6.63
C VAL A 20 -16.38 11.10 7.49
N PRO A 21 -16.51 11.16 8.83
CA PRO A 21 -16.43 9.97 9.65
C PRO A 21 -17.42 8.88 9.21
N ASP A 22 -16.99 7.62 9.28
CA ASP A 22 -17.79 6.42 9.05
C ASP A 22 -18.37 6.21 7.63
N ASP A 23 -17.86 6.92 6.60
CA ASP A 23 -18.30 6.74 5.19
C ASP A 23 -17.31 5.94 4.32
N ASN A 24 -16.13 5.60 4.86
CA ASN A 24 -15.01 4.94 4.16
C ASN A 24 -14.45 5.74 2.97
N LEU A 25 -14.59 7.06 2.97
CA LEU A 25 -14.08 7.95 1.92
C LEU A 25 -13.16 9.02 2.52
N THR A 26 -12.16 9.43 1.73
CA THR A 26 -11.31 10.56 2.08
C THR A 26 -11.48 11.71 1.09
N ASN A 27 -11.38 12.96 1.58
CA ASN A 27 -11.35 14.15 0.73
C ASN A 27 -9.92 14.69 0.50
N SER A 28 -8.90 13.94 0.93
CA SER A 28 -7.51 14.32 0.71
C SER A 28 -7.17 14.25 -0.78
N THR A 29 -6.77 15.37 -1.38
CA THR A 29 -6.40 15.43 -2.82
C THR A 29 -5.12 14.65 -3.13
N ARG A 30 -4.38 14.25 -2.10
CA ARG A 30 -3.18 13.39 -2.19
C ARG A 30 -3.21 12.37 -1.04
N PRO A 31 -3.98 11.27 -1.17
CA PRO A 31 -4.01 10.22 -0.16
C PRO A 31 -2.62 9.64 0.08
N GLN A 32 -2.31 9.35 1.34
CA GLN A 32 -1.05 8.79 1.79
C GLN A 32 -1.32 7.46 2.47
N PHE A 33 -0.72 6.42 1.94
CA PHE A 33 -0.79 5.08 2.49
C PHE A 33 0.52 4.73 3.16
N GLU A 34 0.44 4.27 4.39
CA GLU A 34 1.51 3.54 5.05
C GLU A 34 1.28 2.04 4.84
N ILE A 35 2.33 1.37 4.36
CA ILE A 35 2.31 -0.06 4.06
C ILE A 35 3.48 -0.68 4.79
N THR A 36 3.20 -1.57 5.73
CA THR A 36 4.23 -2.36 6.42
C THR A 36 4.39 -3.70 5.73
N VAL A 37 5.63 -4.04 5.38
CA VAL A 37 5.98 -5.30 4.73
C VAL A 37 7.08 -6.05 5.50
N PRO A 38 7.13 -7.38 5.42
CA PRO A 38 8.26 -8.16 5.93
C PRO A 38 9.60 -7.74 5.32
N ALA A 39 10.69 -8.02 6.05
CA ALA A 39 12.04 -7.58 5.68
C ALA A 39 12.56 -8.18 4.36
N ASP A 40 12.01 -9.31 3.92
CA ASP A 40 12.40 -10.01 2.71
C ASP A 40 11.60 -9.60 1.45
N VAL A 41 10.72 -8.60 1.57
CA VAL A 41 10.03 -8.04 0.41
C VAL A 41 10.99 -7.23 -0.46
N ASN A 42 10.95 -7.47 -1.76
CA ASN A 42 11.81 -6.79 -2.73
C ASN A 42 11.17 -5.52 -3.33
N SER A 43 9.85 -5.51 -3.51
CA SER A 43 9.13 -4.41 -4.16
C SER A 43 7.66 -4.37 -3.76
N VAL A 44 7.09 -3.16 -3.72
CA VAL A 44 5.66 -2.92 -3.55
C VAL A 44 5.13 -2.19 -4.80
N GLN A 45 4.01 -2.67 -5.33
CA GLN A 45 3.30 -2.04 -6.45
C GLN A 45 1.89 -1.64 -6.00
N LEU A 46 1.47 -0.43 -6.36
CA LEU A 46 0.16 0.12 -6.04
C LEU A 46 -0.58 0.52 -7.31
N SER A 47 -1.84 0.09 -7.42
CA SER A 47 -2.78 0.53 -8.45
C SER A 47 -4.07 0.99 -7.78
N ILE A 48 -4.60 2.14 -8.21
CA ILE A 48 -5.86 2.72 -7.73
C ILE A 48 -6.96 2.73 -8.80
N ASP A 49 -6.66 2.26 -10.01
CA ASP A 49 -7.55 2.31 -11.17
C ASP A 49 -7.97 0.92 -11.67
N GLY A 50 -7.93 -0.08 -10.78
CA GLY A 50 -8.29 -1.46 -11.12
C GLY A 50 -7.23 -2.22 -11.91
N GLY A 51 -5.98 -1.76 -11.90
CA GLY A 51 -4.83 -2.46 -12.48
C GLY A 51 -4.41 -1.93 -13.85
N ALA A 52 -4.96 -0.79 -14.28
CA ALA A 52 -4.60 -0.16 -15.54
C ALA A 52 -3.25 0.57 -15.46
N ASN A 53 -2.93 1.18 -14.31
CA ASN A 53 -1.65 1.82 -14.05
C ASN A 53 -1.08 1.41 -12.68
N TRP A 54 0.23 1.19 -12.65
CA TRP A 54 0.96 0.77 -11.46
C TRP A 54 2.04 1.77 -11.10
N VAL A 55 2.11 2.11 -9.81
CA VAL A 55 3.22 2.86 -9.21
C VAL A 55 4.08 1.88 -8.43
N GLU A 56 5.38 1.88 -8.70
CA GLU A 56 6.35 1.03 -8.00
C GLU A 56 7.11 1.82 -6.93
N ARG A 57 7.28 1.18 -5.78
CA ARG A 57 8.22 1.56 -4.73
C ARG A 57 9.10 0.34 -4.48
N GLY A 58 10.41 0.47 -4.71
CA GLY A 58 11.35 -0.53 -4.19
C GLY A 58 11.21 -0.59 -2.67
N ALA A 59 11.20 -1.80 -2.10
CA ALA A 59 11.33 -1.93 -0.66
C ALA A 59 12.73 -1.39 -0.34
N GLY A 60 12.80 -0.19 0.24
CA GLY A 60 14.06 0.46 0.52
C GLY A 60 14.89 -0.45 1.44
N TYR A 61 16.07 -0.82 0.97
CA TYR A 61 17.18 -1.14 1.87
C TYR A 61 17.85 0.18 2.28
#